data_AF-A0A2G5UQC8-F1
#
_entry.id   AF-A0A2G5UQC8-F1
#
_cell.length_a   1.000
_cell.length_b   1.000
_cell.length_c   1.000
_cell.angle_alpha   90.00
_cell.angle_beta   90.00
_cell.angle_gamma   90.00
#
_symmetry.space_group_name_H-M   'P 1'
#
loop_
_entity.id
_entity.type
_entity.pdbx_description
1 polymer ?
#
loop_
_entity_poly.entity_id
_entity_poly.type
_entity_poly.pdbx_seq_one_letter_code
_entity_poly.pdbx_strand_id
1 'polypeptide(L)'
;MSCRHCRQKSTFVVLIVDTKFVDNRVDKILWLLQLFVHSQKACQRLSLINCKLCNVPNPATRVLEMAPEAAIPSPADVQKTPVPEKASRMETSSPDDIQKTLAAQKNTSNSEGVIQMTSHVEKESKNCEKCLRTSEMCNEAKKELRMTQNKLEKYEKKAKRTEDVEKELKALKLEMKRLKTFEEKAKRLEDVEKKLKERNLEQKQMRLEMKTLEGKMEQKTLELETKRKECEDLKKKLEEHEERFYGISNFTVTNHYQSERIEHILSQLEIEKQTTQSLEQQIHDFQKKDEFQMNQISENLRLMEGLQNEIQGLSLRNAELQKATPPITPSTSSEVESPSFYREELWKLQKIKDSFCQKKQVTVAKEMVERLKSSTNRQEIHQIADYELLQFQGKVYQYIEEVELNIQKIRDTRECSSVFPLPDYPAFSRRFLKIYWNSIDNPKLDVPESVVGEVADSECLICFFEMNSDQKTLKCEHCKKVTHQKCASKWLKIHRSCPHCRREQLDPEEFPNLS
;
A
#
# COMPACT_ATOMS: atom_id res chain seq x y z
N MET A 1 39.87 0.44 -42.93
CA MET A 1 38.65 1.27 -42.77
C MET A 1 38.08 1.03 -41.37
N SER A 2 37.23 1.91 -40.84
CA SER A 2 36.96 2.03 -39.39
C SER A 2 35.51 1.79 -38.97
N CYS A 3 35.28 1.00 -37.92
CA CYS A 3 34.27 1.21 -36.87
C CYS A 3 34.61 0.27 -35.68
N ARG A 4 34.75 0.62 -34.40
CA ARG A 4 34.17 1.64 -33.49
C ARG A 4 32.77 1.35 -32.90
N HIS A 5 32.59 0.20 -32.22
CA HIS A 5 32.00 0.17 -30.85
C HIS A 5 32.19 -1.16 -30.09
N CYS A 6 33.41 -1.46 -29.65
CA CYS A 6 33.64 -2.43 -28.56
C CYS A 6 34.97 -2.14 -27.86
N ARG A 7 34.92 -1.55 -26.65
CA ARG A 7 36.03 -1.48 -25.68
C ARG A 7 35.56 -0.83 -24.37
N GLN A 8 36.23 -1.20 -23.27
CA GLN A 8 36.02 -0.75 -21.88
C GLN A 8 34.78 -1.34 -21.19
N LYS A 9 34.85 -1.82 -19.95
CA LYS A 9 36.00 -2.09 -19.06
C LYS A 9 35.58 -3.16 -18.05
N SER A 10 36.41 -4.16 -17.77
CA SER A 10 36.25 -5.06 -16.61
C SER A 10 37.59 -5.23 -15.91
N THR A 11 37.91 -4.25 -15.06
CA THR A 11 39.02 -4.32 -14.11
C THR A 11 38.43 -4.51 -12.72
N PHE A 12 38.39 -5.76 -12.26
CA PHE A 12 38.10 -6.07 -10.86
C PHE A 12 39.23 -5.50 -9.99
N VAL A 13 38.95 -4.39 -9.29
CA VAL A 13 39.81 -3.92 -8.20
C VAL A 13 39.31 -4.57 -6.92
N VAL A 14 40.14 -5.42 -6.32
CA VAL A 14 39.87 -5.98 -4.98
C VAL A 14 40.12 -4.88 -3.96
N LEU A 15 39.05 -4.23 -3.49
CA LEU A 15 39.09 -3.39 -2.30
C LEU A 15 38.50 -4.19 -1.12
N ILE A 16 39.38 -4.61 -0.22
CA ILE A 16 39.00 -5.07 1.12
C ILE A 16 38.57 -3.84 1.91
N VAL A 17 37.35 -3.84 2.43
CA VAL A 17 36.78 -2.77 3.27
C VAL A 17 36.08 -3.41 4.48
N ASP A 18 36.22 -2.79 5.66
CA ASP A 18 35.93 -3.40 6.96
C ASP A 18 34.57 -4.08 7.12
N THR A 19 34.62 -5.36 7.50
CA THR A 19 33.48 -6.26 7.73
C THR A 19 32.81 -6.03 9.10
N LYS A 20 32.43 -4.78 9.41
CA LYS A 20 31.78 -4.42 10.69
C LYS A 20 30.52 -3.54 10.58
N PHE A 21 30.00 -3.26 9.39
CA PHE A 21 28.82 -2.38 9.25
C PHE A 21 27.81 -2.76 8.14
N VAL A 22 27.80 -4.02 7.67
CA VAL A 22 26.94 -4.49 6.57
C VAL A 22 26.21 -5.79 6.94
N ASP A 23 25.42 -5.77 8.02
CA ASP A 23 24.81 -7.01 8.56
C ASP A 23 23.37 -6.79 9.08
N ASN A 24 22.48 -6.37 8.17
CA ASN A 24 21.03 -6.34 8.40
C ASN A 24 20.21 -6.13 7.11
N ARG A 25 20.65 -5.21 6.24
CA ARG A 25 19.91 -4.87 5.01
C ARG A 25 19.94 -6.01 3.98
N VAL A 26 21.09 -6.67 3.81
CA VAL A 26 21.27 -7.77 2.86
C VAL A 26 20.39 -8.96 3.22
N ASP A 27 20.43 -9.40 4.48
CA ASP A 27 19.59 -10.49 4.99
C ASP A 27 18.09 -10.19 4.90
N LYS A 28 17.67 -8.96 5.20
CA LYS A 28 16.26 -8.55 5.07
C LYS A 28 15.79 -8.57 3.60
N ILE A 29 16.66 -8.17 2.66
CA ILE A 29 16.39 -8.28 1.21
C ILE A 29 16.34 -9.75 0.78
N LEU A 30 17.30 -10.57 1.22
CA LEU A 30 17.36 -11.99 0.88
C LEU A 30 16.16 -12.78 1.42
N TRP A 31 15.70 -12.45 2.63
CA TRP A 31 14.50 -13.03 3.23
C TRP A 31 13.23 -12.62 2.49
N LEU A 32 13.07 -11.34 2.14
CA LEU A 32 11.95 -10.85 1.32
C LEU A 32 11.94 -11.51 -0.07
N LEU A 33 13.11 -11.72 -0.68
CA LEU A 33 13.24 -12.42 -1.95
C LEU A 33 12.81 -13.90 -1.84
N GLN A 34 13.21 -14.59 -0.75
CA GLN A 34 12.76 -15.96 -0.48
C GLN A 34 11.26 -16.05 -0.23
N LEU A 35 10.67 -15.09 0.49
CA LEU A 35 9.23 -15.01 0.74
C LEU A 35 8.44 -14.76 -0.56
N PHE A 36 8.94 -13.88 -1.43
CA PHE A 36 8.35 -13.62 -2.74
C PHE A 36 8.41 -14.85 -3.66
N VAL A 37 9.57 -15.50 -3.77
CA VAL A 37 9.73 -16.74 -4.57
C VAL A 37 8.83 -17.87 -4.04
N HIS A 38 8.61 -17.93 -2.72
CA HIS A 38 7.72 -18.90 -2.09
C HIS A 38 6.23 -18.63 -2.36
N SER A 39 5.77 -17.37 -2.24
CA SER A 39 4.36 -17.03 -2.51
C SER A 39 3.97 -17.28 -3.97
N GLN A 40 4.91 -17.09 -4.90
CA GLN A 40 4.75 -17.41 -6.33
C GLN A 40 4.89 -18.92 -6.66
N LYS A 41 5.07 -19.79 -5.64
CA LYS A 41 5.35 -21.24 -5.79
C LYS A 41 6.55 -21.55 -6.70
N ALA A 42 7.48 -20.60 -6.86
CA ALA A 42 8.55 -20.65 -7.85
C ALA A 42 9.83 -21.34 -7.33
N CYS A 43 9.89 -21.74 -6.05
CA CYS A 43 11.06 -22.35 -5.41
C CYS A 43 11.68 -23.51 -6.20
N GLN A 44 10.85 -24.44 -6.70
CA GLN A 44 11.32 -25.59 -7.47
C GLN A 44 11.92 -25.22 -8.84
N ARG A 45 11.68 -24.00 -9.34
CA ARG A 45 12.22 -23.48 -10.61
C ARG A 45 13.51 -22.68 -10.42
N LEU A 46 13.92 -22.43 -9.18
CA LEU A 46 15.10 -21.64 -8.80
C LEU A 46 15.99 -22.45 -7.86
N SER A 47 16.58 -23.54 -8.37
CA SER A 47 17.43 -24.49 -7.64
C SER A 47 18.68 -23.88 -6.96
N LEU A 48 19.04 -22.64 -7.30
CA LEU A 48 20.08 -21.85 -6.62
C LEU A 48 19.60 -21.22 -5.30
N ILE A 49 18.28 -21.15 -5.04
CA ILE A 49 17.70 -20.54 -3.85
C ILE A 49 17.12 -21.64 -2.96
N ASN A 50 17.93 -22.12 -2.00
CA ASN A 50 17.49 -23.10 -1.01
C ASN A 50 16.46 -22.46 -0.05
N CYS A 51 15.18 -22.58 -0.39
CA CYS A 51 14.09 -21.86 0.26
C CYS A 51 13.75 -22.46 1.63
N LYS A 52 14.18 -21.80 2.71
CA LYS A 52 13.95 -22.23 4.10
C LYS A 52 12.46 -22.42 4.44
N LEU A 53 11.56 -21.70 3.76
CA LEU A 53 10.10 -21.79 3.94
C LEU A 53 9.49 -23.09 3.38
N CYS A 54 10.13 -23.76 2.41
CA CYS A 54 9.65 -25.04 1.89
C CYS A 54 9.96 -26.23 2.81
N ASN A 55 10.96 -26.10 3.69
CA ASN A 55 11.47 -27.19 4.53
C ASN A 55 11.11 -26.99 6.02
N VAL A 56 10.05 -26.25 6.33
CA VAL A 56 9.53 -26.11 7.70
C VAL A 56 8.77 -27.40 8.07
N PRO A 57 9.16 -28.15 9.11
CA PRO A 57 8.38 -29.28 9.59
C PRO A 57 7.04 -28.78 10.14
N ASN A 58 5.93 -29.36 9.66
CA ASN A 58 4.61 -29.08 10.19
C ASN A 58 4.54 -29.58 11.66
N PRO A 59 4.15 -28.74 12.65
CA PRO A 59 4.00 -29.18 14.04
C PRO A 59 2.99 -30.32 14.26
N ALA A 60 2.13 -30.59 13.28
CA ALA A 60 1.04 -31.56 13.35
C ALA A 60 1.43 -33.04 13.06
N THR A 61 2.71 -33.42 13.15
CA THR A 61 3.10 -34.86 13.14
C THR A 61 4.22 -35.17 14.12
N ARG A 62 3.87 -35.74 15.27
CA ARG A 62 4.78 -36.44 16.20
C ARG A 62 4.05 -37.68 16.73
N VAL A 63 4.78 -38.77 17.01
CA VAL A 63 4.28 -40.17 17.09
C VAL A 63 3.94 -40.67 15.68
N LEU A 64 4.63 -41.64 15.07
CA LEU A 64 5.49 -42.74 15.57
C LEU A 64 6.98 -42.63 15.16
N GLU A 65 7.79 -43.61 15.56
CA GLU A 65 9.27 -43.60 15.55
C GLU A 65 9.82 -45.00 15.14
N MET A 66 11.05 -45.07 14.61
CA MET A 66 11.86 -46.30 14.34
C MET A 66 11.38 -47.22 13.18
N ALA A 67 12.21 -47.87 12.33
CA ALA A 67 13.65 -47.75 12.00
C ALA A 67 13.90 -48.21 10.51
N PRO A 68 15.02 -48.84 10.03
CA PRO A 68 15.80 -48.22 8.93
C PRO A 68 16.07 -49.08 7.65
N GLU A 69 16.63 -48.39 6.64
CA GLU A 69 17.48 -48.84 5.50
C GLU A 69 17.09 -50.02 4.57
N ALA A 70 17.06 -49.77 3.25
CA ALA A 70 17.89 -50.48 2.24
C ALA A 70 17.82 -49.89 0.81
N ALA A 71 19.01 -49.77 0.17
CA ALA A 71 19.37 -49.89 -1.26
C ALA A 71 18.52 -49.29 -2.43
N ILE A 72 19.24 -48.65 -3.36
CA ILE A 72 18.83 -48.35 -4.75
C ILE A 72 19.41 -49.45 -5.70
N PRO A 73 18.94 -49.62 -6.95
CA PRO A 73 19.64 -48.93 -8.05
C PRO A 73 18.73 -48.42 -9.20
N SER A 74 19.31 -47.53 -10.02
CA SER A 74 18.77 -47.04 -11.31
C SER A 74 19.25 -47.94 -12.48
N PRO A 75 18.69 -47.83 -13.69
CA PRO A 75 19.47 -47.13 -14.74
C PRO A 75 18.64 -46.23 -15.69
N ALA A 76 19.37 -45.42 -16.46
CA ALA A 76 18.90 -44.65 -17.62
C ALA A 76 18.86 -45.56 -18.90
N ASP A 77 18.59 -45.13 -20.14
CA ASP A 77 18.58 -43.80 -20.80
C ASP A 77 17.82 -43.88 -22.16
N VAL A 78 17.90 -42.84 -23.00
CA VAL A 78 17.68 -42.80 -24.48
C VAL A 78 16.28 -42.49 -25.07
N GLN A 79 16.03 -41.18 -25.25
CA GLN A 79 15.64 -40.47 -26.50
C GLN A 79 14.33 -40.75 -27.32
N LYS A 80 13.64 -39.62 -27.59
CA LYS A 80 13.07 -39.13 -28.89
C LYS A 80 11.80 -39.75 -29.53
N THR A 81 10.75 -38.93 -29.47
CA THR A 81 9.73 -38.59 -30.50
C THR A 81 10.21 -38.48 -31.97
N PRO A 82 9.30 -38.36 -32.99
CA PRO A 82 7.89 -38.78 -33.11
C PRO A 82 7.57 -39.51 -34.45
N VAL A 83 6.30 -39.88 -34.70
CA VAL A 83 5.80 -40.36 -36.02
C VAL A 83 4.45 -39.70 -36.40
N PRO A 84 4.27 -39.18 -37.63
CA PRO A 84 3.00 -38.62 -38.11
C PRO A 84 2.27 -39.47 -39.18
N GLU A 85 0.97 -39.19 -39.33
CA GLU A 85 0.08 -39.32 -40.51
C GLU A 85 0.08 -40.53 -41.50
N LYS A 86 -1.18 -40.86 -41.86
CA LYS A 86 -1.72 -41.32 -43.16
C LYS A 86 -1.77 -42.82 -43.49
N ALA A 87 -2.69 -43.13 -44.41
CA ALA A 87 -3.21 -44.47 -44.67
C ALA A 87 -3.58 -44.69 -46.14
N SER A 88 -3.43 -45.95 -46.57
CA SER A 88 -4.08 -46.58 -47.73
C SER A 88 -4.15 -48.08 -47.44
N ARG A 89 -5.35 -48.69 -47.37
CA ARG A 89 -6.01 -49.40 -48.48
C ARG A 89 -5.14 -50.50 -49.11
N MET A 90 -5.45 -51.76 -48.80
CA MET A 90 -5.20 -52.90 -49.70
C MET A 90 -6.32 -53.94 -49.57
N GLU A 91 -6.47 -54.78 -50.58
CA GLU A 91 -7.60 -55.71 -50.77
C GLU A 91 -7.24 -57.17 -50.42
N THR A 92 -8.23 -58.06 -50.57
CA THR A 92 -8.24 -59.46 -50.14
C THR A 92 -7.42 -60.43 -51.00
N SER A 93 -6.87 -61.48 -50.37
CA SER A 93 -6.58 -62.76 -51.03
C SER A 93 -6.71 -63.97 -50.08
N SER A 94 -6.69 -65.18 -50.64
CA SER A 94 -7.16 -66.48 -50.09
C SER A 94 -6.41 -67.01 -48.85
N PRO A 95 -7.00 -68.01 -48.17
CA PRO A 95 -6.28 -69.21 -47.76
C PRO A 95 -6.88 -70.50 -48.36
N ASP A 96 -6.02 -71.43 -48.79
CA ASP A 96 -6.40 -72.72 -49.37
C ASP A 96 -6.29 -73.90 -48.39
N ASP A 97 -6.94 -75.01 -48.77
CA ASP A 97 -6.77 -76.41 -48.36
C ASP A 97 -6.79 -76.85 -46.87
N ILE A 98 -7.65 -77.84 -46.59
CA ILE A 98 -7.21 -79.25 -46.38
C ILE A 98 -8.42 -80.19 -46.56
N GLN A 99 -8.20 -81.39 -47.12
CA GLN A 99 -9.27 -82.31 -47.56
C GLN A 99 -9.63 -83.45 -46.58
N LYS A 100 -10.85 -83.97 -46.78
CA LYS A 100 -11.43 -85.20 -46.21
C LYS A 100 -10.52 -86.43 -46.26
N THR A 101 -10.67 -87.30 -45.26
CA THR A 101 -10.62 -88.79 -45.30
C THR A 101 -11.22 -89.31 -43.98
N LEU A 102 -11.77 -90.53 -43.76
CA LEU A 102 -12.40 -91.63 -44.53
C LEU A 102 -13.42 -92.27 -43.53
N ALA A 103 -14.68 -92.58 -43.84
CA ALA A 103 -15.22 -93.70 -44.65
C ALA A 103 -15.11 -95.12 -44.05
N ALA A 104 -16.27 -95.68 -43.65
CA ALA A 104 -16.59 -97.12 -43.60
C ALA A 104 -18.13 -97.24 -43.82
N GLN A 105 -18.68 -97.97 -44.81
CA GLN A 105 -18.70 -99.44 -45.02
C GLN A 105 -19.60 -100.18 -43.99
N LYS A 106 -20.49 -101.14 -44.35
CA LYS A 106 -20.73 -101.81 -45.65
C LYS A 106 -22.03 -102.66 -45.67
N ASN A 107 -22.41 -103.13 -46.87
CA ASN A 107 -23.29 -104.30 -47.18
C ASN A 107 -24.77 -104.19 -46.75
N THR A 108 -25.74 -104.99 -47.26
CA THR A 108 -25.80 -106.06 -48.30
C THR A 108 -26.81 -105.65 -49.39
N SER A 109 -26.75 -105.96 -50.69
CA SER A 109 -26.31 -107.13 -51.48
C SER A 109 -27.27 -108.35 -51.48
N ASN A 110 -28.17 -108.41 -52.46
CA ASN A 110 -28.52 -109.55 -53.34
C ASN A 110 -29.66 -109.07 -54.28
N SER A 111 -29.76 -109.30 -55.60
CA SER A 111 -29.28 -110.34 -56.53
C SER A 111 -30.24 -111.51 -56.76
N GLU A 112 -31.10 -111.36 -57.77
CA GLU A 112 -31.79 -112.41 -58.54
C GLU A 112 -32.16 -111.77 -59.90
N GLY A 113 -32.28 -112.49 -61.01
CA GLY A 113 -32.13 -113.93 -61.22
C GLY A 113 -32.93 -114.31 -62.47
N VAL A 114 -32.26 -114.50 -63.61
CA VAL A 114 -32.95 -114.66 -64.91
C VAL A 114 -33.63 -116.03 -65.02
N ILE A 115 -34.92 -116.04 -65.34
CA ILE A 115 -35.59 -117.18 -65.97
C ILE A 115 -36.38 -116.70 -67.19
N GLN A 116 -36.11 -117.33 -68.32
CA GLN A 116 -36.84 -117.25 -69.58
C GLN A 116 -37.48 -118.63 -69.79
N MET A 117 -38.81 -118.74 -69.91
CA MET A 117 -39.41 -119.93 -70.55
C MET A 117 -40.88 -119.79 -70.98
N THR A 118 -41.14 -120.29 -72.20
CA THR A 118 -42.36 -120.93 -72.70
C THR A 118 -43.73 -120.53 -72.12
N SER A 119 -44.52 -119.81 -72.92
CA SER A 119 -45.98 -119.94 -72.91
C SER A 119 -46.41 -121.15 -73.76
N HIS A 120 -46.60 -122.33 -73.17
CA HIS A 120 -47.30 -123.42 -73.86
C HIS A 120 -48.10 -124.32 -72.91
N VAL A 121 -49.41 -124.09 -72.88
CA VAL A 121 -50.49 -124.99 -72.43
C VAL A 121 -50.34 -125.59 -71.01
N GLU A 122 -50.93 -124.91 -70.03
CA GLU A 122 -51.67 -125.57 -68.96
C GLU A 122 -53.13 -125.07 -68.94
N LYS A 123 -53.99 -125.81 -68.23
CA LYS A 123 -55.45 -125.74 -68.33
C LYS A 123 -56.06 -124.68 -67.42
N GLU A 124 -57.35 -124.42 -67.62
CA GLU A 124 -58.16 -123.56 -66.75
C GLU A 124 -57.98 -123.91 -65.26
N SER A 125 -57.48 -122.97 -64.47
CA SER A 125 -57.54 -123.01 -63.01
C SER A 125 -58.14 -121.70 -62.50
N LYS A 126 -59.32 -121.78 -61.89
CA LYS A 126 -60.11 -120.61 -61.49
C LYS A 126 -59.51 -119.99 -60.25
N ASN A 127 -58.84 -118.85 -60.41
CA ASN A 127 -58.37 -118.05 -59.29
C ASN A 127 -59.58 -117.66 -58.42
N CYS A 128 -59.55 -118.01 -57.14
CA CYS A 128 -60.69 -117.84 -56.24
C CYS A 128 -61.09 -116.36 -56.13
N GLU A 129 -62.38 -116.07 -56.21
CA GLU A 129 -62.93 -114.71 -56.19
C GLU A 129 -62.47 -113.90 -54.96
N LYS A 130 -62.29 -114.58 -53.81
CA LYS A 130 -61.74 -113.97 -52.59
C LYS A 130 -60.31 -113.43 -52.79
N CYS A 131 -59.47 -114.14 -53.54
CA CYS A 131 -58.10 -113.72 -53.86
C CYS A 131 -58.08 -112.54 -54.85
N LEU A 132 -59.01 -112.52 -55.81
CA LEU A 132 -59.19 -111.37 -56.72
C LEU A 132 -59.58 -110.12 -55.94
N ARG A 133 -60.66 -110.17 -55.13
CA ARG A 133 -61.11 -109.07 -54.27
C ARG A 133 -60.01 -108.57 -53.32
N THR A 134 -59.22 -109.48 -52.73
CA THR A 134 -58.09 -109.08 -51.86
C THR A 134 -56.94 -108.44 -52.66
N SER A 135 -56.65 -108.90 -53.87
CA SER A 135 -55.66 -108.26 -54.76
C SER A 135 -56.11 -106.86 -55.17
N GLU A 136 -57.39 -106.67 -55.52
CA GLU A 136 -58.00 -105.39 -55.86
C GLU A 136 -57.92 -104.40 -54.69
N MET A 137 -58.36 -104.80 -53.48
CA MET A 137 -58.22 -103.98 -52.28
C MET A 137 -56.75 -103.65 -51.97
N CYS A 138 -55.82 -104.60 -52.16
CA CYS A 138 -54.39 -104.38 -51.96
C CYS A 138 -53.83 -103.37 -52.98
N ASN A 139 -54.30 -103.39 -54.23
CA ASN A 139 -53.84 -102.48 -55.28
C ASN A 139 -54.45 -101.09 -55.14
N GLU A 140 -55.71 -100.98 -54.72
CA GLU A 140 -56.31 -99.69 -54.39
C GLU A 140 -55.68 -99.08 -53.11
N ALA A 141 -55.39 -99.90 -52.09
CA ALA A 141 -54.61 -99.45 -50.92
C ALA A 141 -53.18 -98.99 -51.29
N LYS A 142 -52.50 -99.65 -52.23
CA LYS A 142 -51.20 -99.17 -52.77
C LYS A 142 -51.36 -97.85 -53.55
N LYS A 143 -52.48 -97.66 -54.26
CA LYS A 143 -52.80 -96.44 -55.02
C LYS A 143 -53.08 -95.27 -54.07
N GLU A 144 -53.88 -95.46 -53.01
CA GLU A 144 -54.06 -94.48 -51.94
C GLU A 144 -52.77 -94.21 -51.16
N LEU A 145 -51.96 -95.24 -50.87
CA LEU A 145 -50.64 -95.04 -50.24
C LEU A 145 -49.72 -94.17 -51.12
N ARG A 146 -49.68 -94.41 -52.44
CA ARG A 146 -48.94 -93.55 -53.37
C ARG A 146 -49.51 -92.13 -53.43
N MET A 147 -50.84 -91.97 -53.42
CA MET A 147 -51.47 -90.64 -53.44
C MET A 147 -51.25 -89.86 -52.14
N THR A 148 -51.25 -90.53 -50.98
CA THR A 148 -50.95 -89.92 -49.68
C THR A 148 -49.46 -89.60 -49.52
N GLN A 149 -48.54 -90.47 -49.97
CA GLN A 149 -47.11 -90.17 -50.07
C GLN A 149 -46.86 -88.93 -50.95
N ASN A 150 -47.47 -88.88 -52.14
CA ASN A 150 -47.39 -87.72 -53.04
C ASN A 150 -48.04 -86.45 -52.49
N LYS A 151 -48.98 -86.55 -51.53
CA LYS A 151 -49.52 -85.41 -50.76
C LYS A 151 -48.52 -84.99 -49.67
N LEU A 152 -47.99 -85.94 -48.90
CA LEU A 152 -47.03 -85.71 -47.82
C LEU A 152 -45.76 -85.01 -48.34
N GLU A 153 -45.17 -85.50 -49.43
CA GLU A 153 -43.98 -84.90 -50.04
C GLU A 153 -44.24 -83.46 -50.53
N LYS A 154 -45.45 -83.17 -51.03
CA LYS A 154 -45.87 -81.80 -51.38
C LYS A 154 -46.04 -80.90 -50.15
N TYR A 155 -46.47 -81.44 -49.00
CA TYR A 155 -46.53 -80.68 -47.75
C TYR A 155 -45.13 -80.46 -47.15
N GLU A 156 -44.24 -81.46 -47.19
CA GLU A 156 -42.85 -81.33 -46.73
C GLU A 156 -42.07 -80.30 -47.57
N LYS A 157 -42.20 -80.35 -48.91
CA LYS A 157 -41.61 -79.36 -49.82
C LYS A 157 -42.20 -77.95 -49.63
N LYS A 158 -43.43 -77.82 -49.12
CA LYS A 158 -43.99 -76.52 -48.69
C LYS A 158 -43.42 -76.07 -47.35
N ALA A 159 -43.37 -76.95 -46.35
CA ALA A 159 -42.85 -76.64 -45.02
C ALA A 159 -41.41 -76.13 -45.07
N LYS A 160 -40.52 -76.80 -45.83
CA LYS A 160 -39.13 -76.36 -46.04
C LYS A 160 -39.05 -74.95 -46.65
N ARG A 161 -39.83 -74.66 -47.69
CA ARG A 161 -39.93 -73.31 -48.29
C ARG A 161 -40.42 -72.26 -47.30
N THR A 162 -41.37 -72.61 -46.42
CA THR A 162 -41.84 -71.69 -45.35
C THR A 162 -40.74 -71.45 -44.31
N GLU A 163 -40.00 -72.48 -43.92
CA GLU A 163 -38.87 -72.36 -42.98
C GLU A 163 -37.74 -71.50 -43.56
N ASP A 164 -37.43 -71.65 -44.86
CA ASP A 164 -36.40 -70.87 -45.55
C ASP A 164 -36.81 -69.39 -45.69
N VAL A 165 -38.06 -69.11 -46.07
CA VAL A 165 -38.61 -67.74 -46.06
C VAL A 165 -38.63 -67.15 -44.64
N GLU A 166 -38.82 -67.96 -43.59
CA GLU A 166 -38.73 -67.48 -42.20
C GLU A 166 -37.28 -67.10 -41.82
N LYS A 167 -36.27 -67.85 -42.29
CA LYS A 167 -34.85 -67.50 -42.13
C LYS A 167 -34.51 -66.19 -42.83
N GLU A 168 -34.98 -66.01 -44.08
CA GLU A 168 -34.80 -64.77 -44.84
C GLU A 168 -35.46 -63.57 -44.15
N LEU A 169 -36.70 -63.72 -43.68
CA LEU A 169 -37.40 -62.68 -42.89
C LEU A 169 -36.67 -62.35 -41.59
N LYS A 170 -36.08 -63.34 -40.90
CA LYS A 170 -35.24 -63.13 -39.71
C LYS A 170 -33.95 -62.37 -40.05
N ALA A 171 -33.30 -62.67 -41.19
CA ALA A 171 -32.11 -61.98 -41.67
C ALA A 171 -32.40 -60.52 -42.04
N LEU A 172 -33.42 -60.27 -42.88
CA LEU A 172 -33.87 -58.93 -43.26
C LEU A 172 -34.29 -58.08 -42.04
N LYS A 173 -34.91 -58.70 -41.02
CA LYS A 173 -35.27 -58.03 -39.76
C LYS A 173 -34.04 -57.67 -38.91
N LEU A 174 -32.94 -58.41 -39.01
CA LEU A 174 -31.66 -58.06 -38.37
C LEU A 174 -30.93 -56.96 -39.16
N GLU A 175 -30.97 -57.01 -40.48
CA GLU A 175 -30.39 -55.99 -41.36
C GLU A 175 -31.09 -54.63 -41.22
N MET A 176 -32.43 -54.60 -41.23
CA MET A 176 -33.21 -53.39 -40.97
C MET A 176 -32.91 -52.79 -39.57
N LYS A 177 -32.63 -53.63 -38.56
CA LYS A 177 -32.16 -53.14 -37.24
C LYS A 177 -30.78 -52.48 -37.36
N ARG A 178 -29.83 -53.09 -38.07
CA ARG A 178 -28.51 -52.50 -38.31
C ARG A 178 -28.64 -51.15 -39.03
N LEU A 179 -29.44 -51.09 -40.10
CA LEU A 179 -29.66 -49.88 -40.89
C LEU A 179 -30.16 -48.71 -40.02
N LYS A 180 -31.15 -48.95 -39.16
CA LYS A 180 -31.64 -47.95 -38.19
C LYS A 180 -30.53 -47.45 -37.24
N THR A 181 -29.68 -48.34 -36.74
CA THR A 181 -28.54 -47.90 -35.89
C THR A 181 -27.45 -47.14 -36.66
N PHE A 182 -27.35 -47.29 -37.98
CA PHE A 182 -26.50 -46.45 -38.82
C PHE A 182 -27.14 -45.09 -39.10
N GLU A 183 -28.45 -45.04 -39.36
CA GLU A 183 -29.23 -43.81 -39.53
C GLU A 183 -29.17 -42.93 -38.27
N GLU A 184 -29.35 -43.52 -37.08
CA GLU A 184 -29.19 -42.83 -35.79
C GLU A 184 -27.76 -42.28 -35.59
N LYS A 185 -26.73 -43.02 -36.02
CA LYS A 185 -25.33 -42.57 -35.95
C LYS A 185 -25.06 -41.43 -36.93
N ALA A 186 -25.61 -41.47 -38.13
CA ALA A 186 -25.47 -40.40 -39.13
C ALA A 186 -26.07 -39.08 -38.59
N LYS A 187 -27.30 -39.13 -38.05
CA LYS A 187 -27.95 -37.95 -37.43
C LYS A 187 -27.12 -37.39 -36.27
N ARG A 188 -26.56 -38.25 -35.41
CA ARG A 188 -25.66 -37.82 -34.31
C ARG A 188 -24.36 -37.19 -34.81
N LEU A 189 -23.82 -37.60 -35.95
CA LEU A 189 -22.64 -36.99 -36.56
C LEU A 189 -22.97 -35.60 -37.13
N GLU A 190 -24.11 -35.46 -37.80
CA GLU A 190 -24.61 -34.17 -38.31
C GLU A 190 -24.86 -33.16 -37.17
N ASP A 191 -25.49 -33.60 -36.08
CA ASP A 191 -25.66 -32.81 -34.84
C ASP A 191 -24.32 -32.33 -34.26
N VAL A 192 -23.30 -33.17 -34.28
CA VAL A 192 -21.95 -32.85 -33.76
C VAL A 192 -21.23 -31.89 -34.72
N GLU A 193 -21.34 -32.09 -36.03
CA GLU A 193 -20.73 -31.19 -37.03
C GLU A 193 -21.37 -29.79 -36.97
N LYS A 194 -22.69 -29.70 -36.79
CA LYS A 194 -23.39 -28.44 -36.56
C LYS A 194 -22.88 -27.72 -35.29
N LYS A 195 -22.82 -28.42 -34.15
CA LYS A 195 -22.30 -27.87 -32.90
C LYS A 195 -20.83 -27.44 -33.00
N LEU A 196 -20.03 -28.14 -33.79
CA LEU A 196 -18.63 -27.78 -34.06
C LEU A 196 -18.54 -26.47 -34.87
N LYS A 197 -19.40 -26.29 -35.89
CA LYS A 197 -19.49 -25.03 -36.67
C LYS A 197 -19.93 -23.86 -35.78
N GLU A 198 -20.91 -24.06 -34.91
CA GLU A 198 -21.38 -23.07 -33.93
C GLU A 198 -20.27 -22.66 -32.95
N ARG A 199 -19.61 -23.64 -32.29
CA ARG A 199 -18.46 -23.39 -31.40
C ARG A 199 -17.30 -22.68 -32.10
N ASN A 200 -17.01 -23.01 -33.36
CA ASN A 200 -15.96 -22.35 -34.15
C ASN A 200 -16.30 -20.88 -34.46
N LEU A 201 -17.58 -20.55 -34.69
CA LEU A 201 -18.03 -19.17 -34.91
C LEU A 201 -17.92 -18.34 -33.62
N GLU A 202 -18.39 -18.88 -32.50
CA GLU A 202 -18.23 -18.27 -31.17
C GLU A 202 -16.76 -18.03 -30.82
N GLN A 203 -15.88 -19.02 -31.04
CA GLN A 203 -14.45 -18.86 -30.77
C GLN A 203 -13.81 -17.78 -31.66
N LYS A 204 -14.28 -17.64 -32.91
CA LYS A 204 -13.84 -16.56 -33.80
C LYS A 204 -14.31 -15.18 -33.30
N GLN A 205 -15.54 -15.07 -32.82
CA GLN A 205 -16.05 -13.83 -32.22
C GLN A 205 -15.28 -13.46 -30.95
N MET A 206 -15.09 -14.42 -30.02
CA MET A 206 -14.35 -14.22 -28.78
C MET A 206 -12.91 -13.73 -29.02
N ARG A 207 -12.23 -14.21 -30.06
CA ARG A 207 -10.90 -13.71 -30.47
C ARG A 207 -10.92 -12.26 -30.99
N LEU A 208 -12.00 -11.83 -31.66
CA LEU A 208 -12.15 -10.44 -32.12
C LEU A 208 -12.47 -9.49 -30.95
N GLU A 209 -13.28 -9.95 -30.00
CA GLU A 209 -13.59 -9.22 -28.77
C GLU A 209 -12.35 -9.07 -27.90
N MET A 210 -11.58 -10.16 -27.70
CA MET A 210 -10.31 -10.13 -26.96
C MET A 210 -9.32 -9.14 -27.58
N LYS A 211 -9.11 -9.18 -28.90
CA LYS A 211 -8.25 -8.21 -29.60
C LYS A 211 -8.73 -6.75 -29.48
N THR A 212 -10.05 -6.55 -29.37
CA THR A 212 -10.64 -5.22 -29.16
C THR A 212 -10.43 -4.74 -27.72
N LEU A 213 -10.45 -5.65 -26.74
CA LEU A 213 -10.13 -5.36 -25.34
C LEU A 213 -8.63 -5.09 -25.14
N GLU A 214 -7.75 -5.87 -25.79
CA GLU A 214 -6.30 -5.63 -25.83
C GLU A 214 -5.98 -4.20 -26.33
N GLY A 215 -6.57 -3.79 -27.45
CA GLY A 215 -6.38 -2.41 -27.97
C GLY A 215 -6.88 -1.31 -27.03
N LYS A 216 -7.97 -1.56 -26.29
CA LYS A 216 -8.47 -0.62 -25.26
C LYS A 216 -7.56 -0.57 -24.03
N MET A 217 -6.99 -1.70 -23.62
CA MET A 217 -6.02 -1.76 -22.53
C MET A 217 -4.71 -1.04 -22.89
N GLU A 218 -4.21 -1.21 -24.11
CA GLU A 218 -3.04 -0.48 -24.61
C GLU A 218 -3.30 1.04 -24.62
N GLN A 219 -4.45 1.48 -25.15
CA GLN A 219 -4.86 2.88 -25.14
C GLN A 219 -4.94 3.45 -23.72
N LYS A 220 -5.56 2.73 -22.78
CA LYS A 220 -5.65 3.16 -21.37
C LYS A 220 -4.30 3.14 -20.64
N THR A 221 -3.39 2.25 -21.02
CA THR A 221 -2.02 2.23 -20.49
C THR A 221 -1.25 3.48 -20.93
N LEU A 222 -1.38 3.89 -22.20
CA LEU A 222 -0.80 5.12 -22.72
C LEU A 222 -1.41 6.39 -22.07
N GLU A 223 -2.72 6.38 -21.80
CA GLU A 223 -3.42 7.46 -21.09
C GLU A 223 -2.97 7.60 -19.62
N LEU A 224 -2.71 6.47 -18.93
CA LEU A 224 -2.12 6.48 -17.59
C LEU A 224 -0.66 6.96 -17.59
N GLU A 225 0.12 6.60 -18.62
CA GLU A 225 1.51 7.05 -18.79
C GLU A 225 1.61 8.57 -19.02
N THR A 226 0.68 9.19 -19.75
CA THR A 226 0.63 10.66 -19.89
C THR A 226 0.16 11.32 -18.60
N LYS A 227 -0.87 10.79 -17.93
CA LYS A 227 -1.32 11.35 -16.64
C LYS A 227 -0.29 11.22 -15.53
N ARG A 228 0.54 10.17 -15.50
CA ARG A 228 1.65 10.09 -14.54
C ARG A 228 2.66 11.22 -14.75
N LYS A 229 3.01 11.54 -16.01
CA LYS A 229 3.91 12.66 -16.34
C LYS A 229 3.32 14.03 -15.98
N GLU A 230 2.03 14.25 -16.23
CA GLU A 230 1.34 15.46 -15.76
C GLU A 230 1.42 15.61 -14.23
N CYS A 231 1.28 14.51 -13.47
CA CYS A 231 1.43 14.52 -12.02
C CYS A 231 2.89 14.73 -11.57
N GLU A 232 3.88 14.17 -12.26
CA GLU A 232 5.31 14.39 -12.02
C GLU A 232 5.69 15.88 -12.22
N ASP A 233 5.23 16.50 -13.32
CA ASP A 233 5.42 17.92 -13.62
C ASP A 233 4.73 18.84 -12.59
N LEU A 234 3.52 18.48 -12.14
CA LEU A 234 2.80 19.23 -11.11
C LEU A 234 3.47 19.13 -9.74
N LYS A 235 4.01 17.94 -9.38
CA LYS A 235 4.77 17.74 -8.14
C LYS A 235 6.02 18.62 -8.11
N LYS A 236 6.79 18.66 -9.21
CA LYS A 236 7.97 19.55 -9.31
C LYS A 236 7.61 21.03 -9.17
N LYS A 237 6.50 21.47 -9.78
CA LYS A 237 6.01 22.86 -9.64
C LYS A 237 5.55 23.21 -8.22
N LEU A 238 5.06 22.22 -7.46
CA LEU A 238 4.72 22.39 -6.05
C LEU A 238 5.98 22.54 -5.19
N GLU A 239 6.98 21.66 -5.38
CA GLU A 239 8.29 21.75 -4.71
C GLU A 239 8.97 23.11 -4.98
N GLU A 240 9.01 23.55 -6.25
CA GLU A 240 9.48 24.88 -6.66
C GLU A 240 8.68 26.03 -6.04
N HIS A 241 7.44 25.81 -5.59
CA HIS A 241 6.61 26.84 -4.94
C HIS A 241 6.80 26.83 -3.41
N GLU A 242 6.98 25.65 -2.80
CA GLU A 242 7.29 25.49 -1.38
C GLU A 242 8.65 26.10 -1.03
N GLU A 243 9.69 25.89 -1.85
CA GLU A 243 11.01 26.54 -1.67
C GLU A 243 10.90 28.07 -1.73
N ARG A 244 10.13 28.61 -2.69
CA ARG A 244 9.88 30.05 -2.82
C ARG A 244 9.11 30.61 -1.62
N PHE A 245 8.10 29.89 -1.14
CA PHE A 245 7.33 30.28 0.05
C PHE A 245 8.21 30.31 1.31
N TYR A 246 9.06 29.30 1.49
CA TYR A 246 10.03 29.24 2.60
C TYR A 246 11.03 30.41 2.54
N GLY A 247 11.55 30.72 1.34
CA GLY A 247 12.41 31.88 1.12
C GLY A 247 11.75 33.22 1.48
N ILE A 248 10.50 33.43 1.04
CA ILE A 248 9.71 34.63 1.37
C ILE A 248 9.45 34.71 2.88
N SER A 249 9.03 33.60 3.51
CA SER A 249 8.77 33.54 4.95
C SER A 249 10.00 33.95 5.78
N ASN A 250 11.18 33.40 5.45
CA ASN A 250 12.43 33.73 6.14
C ASN A 250 12.84 35.19 5.94
N PHE A 251 12.61 35.75 4.73
CA PHE A 251 12.86 37.17 4.45
C PHE A 251 11.92 38.08 5.27
N THR A 252 10.63 37.76 5.37
CA THR A 252 9.67 38.51 6.20
C THR A 252 10.05 38.50 7.68
N VAL A 253 10.41 37.34 8.24
CA VAL A 253 10.86 37.24 9.65
C VAL A 253 12.15 38.02 9.88
N THR A 254 13.13 37.93 8.96
CA THR A 254 14.40 38.66 9.06
C THR A 254 14.17 40.18 9.03
N ASN A 255 13.31 40.67 8.14
CA ASN A 255 12.99 42.09 8.03
C ASN A 255 12.23 42.60 9.26
N HIS A 256 11.33 41.80 9.85
CA HIS A 256 10.60 42.16 11.06
C HIS A 256 11.57 42.41 12.23
N TYR A 257 12.49 41.47 12.48
CA TYR A 257 13.52 41.60 13.52
C TYR A 257 14.49 42.77 13.26
N GLN A 258 14.81 43.06 11.98
CA GLN A 258 15.59 44.25 11.63
C GLN A 258 14.80 45.54 11.91
N SER A 259 13.50 45.58 11.66
CA SER A 259 12.63 46.74 11.95
C SER A 259 12.54 47.02 13.45
N GLU A 260 12.30 45.99 14.27
CA GLU A 260 12.27 46.12 15.74
C GLU A 260 13.61 46.63 16.31
N ARG A 261 14.73 46.15 15.76
CA ARG A 261 16.07 46.65 16.13
C ARG A 261 16.28 48.10 15.72
N ILE A 262 15.74 48.54 14.58
CA ILE A 262 15.80 49.95 14.16
C ILE A 262 14.95 50.82 15.10
N GLU A 263 13.72 50.41 15.44
CA GLU A 263 12.86 51.13 16.39
C GLU A 263 13.50 51.25 17.78
N HIS A 264 14.13 50.18 18.30
CA HIS A 264 14.88 50.23 19.55
C HIS A 264 16.07 51.20 19.50
N ILE A 265 16.84 51.21 18.40
CA ILE A 265 17.96 52.15 18.22
C ILE A 265 17.46 53.60 18.13
N LEU A 266 16.35 53.85 17.42
CA LEU A 266 15.73 55.18 17.35
C LEU A 266 15.22 55.65 18.71
N SER A 267 14.64 54.74 19.51
CA SER A 267 14.21 55.05 20.88
C SER A 267 15.39 55.42 21.79
N GLN A 268 16.52 54.70 21.70
CA GLN A 268 17.72 55.06 22.46
C GLN A 268 18.34 56.39 21.98
N LEU A 269 18.38 56.65 20.68
CA LEU A 269 18.88 57.93 20.14
C LEU A 269 18.04 59.13 20.61
N GLU A 270 16.73 58.98 20.74
CA GLU A 270 15.86 60.05 21.27
C GLU A 270 16.06 60.27 22.77
N ILE A 271 16.33 59.20 23.55
CA ILE A 271 16.72 59.33 24.98
C ILE A 271 18.06 60.06 25.10
N GLU A 272 19.09 59.64 24.36
CA GLU A 272 20.43 60.27 24.39
C GLU A 272 20.41 61.74 23.97
N LYS A 273 19.53 62.09 23.02
CA LYS A 273 19.25 63.47 22.62
C LYS A 273 18.63 64.29 23.74
N GLN A 274 17.74 63.71 24.55
CA GLN A 274 17.12 64.39 25.70
C GLN A 274 18.09 64.55 26.87
N THR A 275 18.96 63.58 27.17
CA THR A 275 20.07 63.76 28.13
C THR A 275 21.05 64.82 27.65
N THR A 276 21.41 64.83 26.36
CA THR A 276 22.29 65.86 25.77
C THR A 276 21.72 67.26 25.97
N GLN A 277 20.44 67.48 25.62
CA GLN A 277 19.77 68.78 25.83
C GLN A 277 19.70 69.20 27.31
N SER A 278 19.52 68.24 28.23
CA SER A 278 19.55 68.51 29.67
C SER A 278 20.96 68.94 30.15
N LEU A 279 22.01 68.33 29.62
CA LEU A 279 23.39 68.69 29.93
C LEU A 279 23.79 70.04 29.33
N GLU A 280 23.36 70.35 28.10
CA GLU A 280 23.55 71.67 27.48
C GLU A 280 22.90 72.79 28.32
N GLN A 281 21.67 72.59 28.79
CA GLN A 281 20.98 73.52 29.69
C GLN A 281 21.73 73.71 31.01
N GLN A 282 22.19 72.62 31.64
CA GLN A 282 22.99 72.69 32.86
C GLN A 282 24.30 73.47 32.66
N ILE A 283 25.02 73.22 31.56
CA ILE A 283 26.27 73.93 31.22
C ILE A 283 26.02 75.44 31.07
N HIS A 284 24.97 75.83 30.36
CA HIS A 284 24.56 77.23 30.20
C HIS A 284 24.21 77.90 31.55
N ASP A 285 23.54 77.17 32.45
CA ASP A 285 23.16 77.71 33.76
C ASP A 285 24.36 77.79 34.73
N PHE A 286 25.34 76.89 34.61
CA PHE A 286 26.66 77.04 35.25
C PHE A 286 27.42 78.25 34.71
N GLN A 287 27.48 78.46 33.39
CA GLN A 287 28.16 79.61 32.78
C GLN A 287 27.59 80.95 33.28
N LYS A 288 26.26 81.07 33.42
CA LYS A 288 25.62 82.26 34.01
C LYS A 288 25.96 82.45 35.49
N LYS A 289 26.10 81.36 36.25
CA LYS A 289 26.50 81.41 37.65
C LYS A 289 27.95 81.87 37.80
N ASP A 290 28.85 81.39 36.94
CA ASP A 290 30.25 81.79 36.91
C ASP A 290 30.39 83.26 36.48
N GLU A 291 29.61 83.73 35.49
CA GLU A 291 29.54 85.15 35.11
C GLU A 291 29.06 86.03 36.28
N PHE A 292 28.01 85.60 37.00
CA PHE A 292 27.52 86.31 38.20
C PHE A 292 28.54 86.30 39.36
N GLN A 293 29.31 85.23 39.53
CA GLN A 293 30.41 85.18 40.50
C GLN A 293 31.59 86.07 40.08
N MET A 294 31.99 86.07 38.81
CA MET A 294 33.07 86.92 38.30
C MET A 294 32.72 88.41 38.38
N ASN A 295 31.45 88.78 38.17
CA ASN A 295 30.98 90.14 38.40
C ASN A 295 31.06 90.55 39.88
N GLN A 296 30.61 89.70 40.81
CA GLN A 296 30.79 89.94 42.26
C GLN A 296 32.26 89.99 42.67
N ILE A 297 33.13 89.15 42.09
CA ILE A 297 34.58 89.17 42.37
C ILE A 297 35.18 90.49 41.87
N SER A 298 34.79 90.97 40.69
CA SER A 298 35.23 92.26 40.13
C SER A 298 34.79 93.44 41.00
N GLU A 299 33.54 93.45 41.49
CA GLU A 299 33.04 94.47 42.41
C GLU A 299 33.72 94.42 43.78
N ASN A 300 33.93 93.23 44.34
CA ASN A 300 34.71 93.05 45.57
C ASN A 300 36.19 93.44 45.39
N LEU A 301 36.79 93.23 44.20
CA LEU A 301 38.14 93.73 43.92
C LEU A 301 38.20 95.26 43.93
N ARG A 302 37.22 95.94 43.31
CA ARG A 302 37.12 97.42 43.38
C ARG A 302 36.92 97.92 44.81
N LEU A 303 36.11 97.22 45.60
CA LEU A 303 35.90 97.53 47.01
C LEU A 303 37.18 97.32 47.83
N MET A 304 37.89 96.21 47.60
CA MET A 304 39.20 95.95 48.22
C MET A 304 40.26 96.94 47.76
N GLU A 305 40.27 97.39 46.51
CA GLU A 305 41.21 98.40 46.00
C GLU A 305 40.93 99.77 46.64
N GLY A 306 39.66 100.15 46.80
CA GLY A 306 39.26 101.32 47.59
C GLY A 306 39.72 101.21 49.06
N LEU A 307 39.42 100.08 49.70
CA LEU A 307 39.86 99.79 51.08
C LEU A 307 41.38 99.66 51.20
N GLN A 308 42.11 99.23 50.17
CA GLN A 308 43.57 99.19 50.15
C GLN A 308 44.17 100.59 50.02
N ASN A 309 43.57 101.48 49.22
CA ASN A 309 43.97 102.89 49.18
C ASN A 309 43.68 103.59 50.52
N GLU A 310 42.54 103.30 51.16
CA GLU A 310 42.23 103.80 52.49
C GLU A 310 43.16 103.22 53.57
N ILE A 311 43.39 101.90 53.56
CA ILE A 311 44.38 101.22 54.41
C ILE A 311 45.78 101.74 54.14
N GLN A 312 46.15 102.14 52.91
CA GLN A 312 47.46 102.71 52.62
C GLN A 312 47.58 104.15 53.13
N GLY A 313 46.50 104.95 53.09
CA GLY A 313 46.41 106.24 53.78
C GLY A 313 46.46 106.11 55.31
N LEU A 314 45.83 105.07 55.87
CA LEU A 314 45.89 104.72 57.28
C LEU A 314 47.20 104.03 57.67
N SER A 315 47.92 103.39 56.74
CA SER A 315 49.21 102.72 56.96
C SER A 315 50.35 103.72 56.89
N LEU A 316 50.28 104.72 56.01
CA LEU A 316 51.04 105.98 56.13
C LEU A 316 50.83 106.68 57.48
N ARG A 317 49.80 106.29 58.25
CA ARG A 317 49.49 106.76 59.60
C ARG A 317 49.71 105.74 60.73
N ASN A 318 49.90 104.46 60.41
CA ASN A 318 50.06 103.33 61.35
C ASN A 318 51.40 102.59 61.18
N ALA A 319 52.27 103.00 60.24
CA ALA A 319 53.62 102.47 60.03
C ALA A 319 54.62 102.77 61.17
N GLU A 320 54.12 103.00 62.38
CA GLU A 320 54.87 102.97 63.63
C GLU A 320 54.82 101.58 64.32
N LEU A 321 53.91 100.67 63.91
CA LEU A 321 53.68 99.36 64.57
C LEU A 321 53.64 98.15 63.59
N GLN A 322 53.73 96.92 64.13
CA GLN A 322 54.43 95.80 63.47
C GLN A 322 53.59 94.55 63.04
N LYS A 323 54.05 93.91 61.94
CA LYS A 323 54.24 92.45 61.69
C LYS A 323 53.10 91.40 61.70
N ALA A 324 53.04 90.63 60.58
CA ALA A 324 53.24 89.16 60.46
C ALA A 324 52.09 88.10 60.32
N THR A 325 51.85 87.66 59.05
CA THR A 325 51.80 86.23 58.54
C THR A 325 50.61 85.24 58.89
N PRO A 326 50.46 84.04 58.23
CA PRO A 326 49.18 83.33 57.95
C PRO A 326 49.18 81.87 58.57
N PRO A 327 48.86 80.67 57.95
CA PRO A 327 48.17 80.23 56.70
C PRO A 327 47.23 78.96 56.83
N ILE A 328 46.94 78.24 55.71
CA ILE A 328 46.61 76.79 55.52
C ILE A 328 45.19 76.39 55.00
N THR A 329 45.12 75.23 54.32
CA THR A 329 44.02 74.55 53.55
C THR A 329 43.56 73.24 54.28
N PRO A 330 43.18 72.09 53.65
CA PRO A 330 42.15 71.71 52.64
C PRO A 330 41.14 70.63 53.21
N SER A 331 40.32 69.94 52.37
CA SER A 331 40.03 68.46 52.47
C SER A 331 39.01 67.90 51.43
N THR A 332 38.87 66.56 51.36
CA THR A 332 38.22 65.75 50.29
C THR A 332 37.30 64.65 50.86
N SER A 333 36.33 64.10 50.09
CA SER A 333 35.78 62.72 50.29
C SER A 333 34.98 62.18 49.08
N SER A 334 34.79 60.85 48.99
CA SER A 334 33.94 60.13 48.01
C SER A 334 33.61 58.70 48.49
N GLU A 335 32.49 58.10 48.05
CA GLU A 335 31.94 56.81 48.55
C GLU A 335 31.80 55.70 47.47
N VAL A 336 31.38 54.48 47.86
CA VAL A 336 31.41 53.23 47.05
C VAL A 336 30.23 52.28 47.39
N GLU A 337 29.68 51.55 46.40
CA GLU A 337 28.56 50.58 46.53
C GLU A 337 28.95 49.08 46.35
N SER A 338 27.96 48.15 46.42
CA SER A 338 28.16 46.70 46.68
C SER A 338 27.39 45.73 45.71
N PRO A 339 27.95 44.57 45.28
CA PRO A 339 27.33 43.70 44.26
C PRO A 339 27.07 42.21 44.66
N SER A 340 25.88 41.65 44.32
CA SER A 340 25.67 40.17 44.42
C SER A 340 24.65 39.49 43.48
N PHE A 341 23.45 40.06 43.28
CA PHE A 341 22.24 39.35 42.81
C PHE A 341 22.40 38.50 41.53
N TYR A 342 23.13 39.00 40.53
CA TYR A 342 23.19 38.42 39.17
C TYR A 342 23.80 37.01 39.06
N ARG A 343 24.54 36.55 40.09
CA ARG A 343 25.15 35.21 40.09
C ARG A 343 24.13 34.07 40.21
N GLU A 344 23.02 34.28 40.89
CA GLU A 344 22.01 33.24 41.11
C GLU A 344 21.20 32.94 39.85
N GLU A 345 20.82 33.97 39.10
CA GLU A 345 20.05 33.81 37.86
C GLU A 345 20.87 33.16 36.74
N LEU A 346 22.15 33.53 36.62
CA LEU A 346 23.10 32.85 35.74
C LEU A 346 23.19 31.34 36.01
N TRP A 347 23.17 30.93 37.29
CA TRP A 347 23.24 29.52 37.66
C TRP A 347 21.96 28.75 37.27
N LYS A 348 20.78 29.34 37.45
CA LYS A 348 19.50 28.75 37.02
C LYS A 348 19.48 28.50 35.52
N LEU A 349 19.83 29.52 34.72
CA LEU A 349 19.83 29.42 33.26
C LEU A 349 20.89 28.44 32.73
N GLN A 350 22.10 28.44 33.31
CA GLN A 350 23.15 27.48 32.95
C GLN A 350 22.69 26.04 33.20
N LYS A 351 22.02 25.77 34.34
CA LYS A 351 21.44 24.46 34.65
C LYS A 351 20.34 24.04 33.65
N ILE A 352 19.57 24.98 33.11
CA ILE A 352 18.61 24.70 32.04
C ILE A 352 19.35 24.31 30.76
N LYS A 353 20.33 25.11 30.30
CA LYS A 353 21.16 24.80 29.12
C LYS A 353 21.81 23.41 29.22
N ASP A 354 22.45 23.11 30.35
CA ASP A 354 23.15 21.84 30.58
C ASP A 354 22.21 20.62 30.48
N SER A 355 20.92 20.79 30.80
CA SER A 355 19.90 19.73 30.71
C SER A 355 19.55 19.34 29.26
N PHE A 356 19.83 20.20 28.27
CA PHE A 356 19.59 19.94 26.84
C PHE A 356 20.85 19.53 26.07
N CYS A 357 22.05 19.79 26.59
CA CYS A 357 23.33 19.46 25.93
C CYS A 357 23.46 17.99 25.46
N GLN A 358 22.78 17.06 26.13
CA GLN A 358 22.79 15.63 25.79
C GLN A 358 21.70 15.20 24.78
N LYS A 359 20.86 16.13 24.29
CA LYS A 359 19.77 15.93 23.31
C LYS A 359 18.74 14.84 23.65
N LYS A 360 18.70 14.36 24.90
CA LYS A 360 17.85 13.26 25.40
C LYS A 360 16.37 13.44 25.05
N GLN A 361 15.87 14.67 25.20
CA GLN A 361 14.50 15.08 24.89
C GLN A 361 14.15 14.79 23.41
N VAL A 362 15.07 15.11 22.49
CA VAL A 362 14.92 14.90 21.05
C VAL A 362 15.02 13.41 20.69
N THR A 363 15.85 12.63 21.39
CA THR A 363 15.91 11.17 21.21
C THR A 363 14.60 10.51 21.63
N VAL A 364 14.07 10.83 22.82
CA VAL A 364 12.77 10.30 23.30
C VAL A 364 11.62 10.72 22.36
N ALA A 365 11.61 11.96 21.88
CA ALA A 365 10.62 12.42 20.90
C ALA A 365 10.65 11.59 19.59
N LYS A 366 11.84 11.26 19.08
CA LYS A 366 12.00 10.37 17.92
C LYS A 366 11.50 8.95 18.20
N GLU A 367 11.81 8.41 19.38
CA GLU A 367 11.35 7.07 19.79
C GLU A 367 9.82 6.99 19.91
N MET A 368 9.15 8.04 20.41
CA MET A 368 7.67 8.10 20.43
C MET A 368 7.08 8.12 19.02
N VAL A 369 7.66 8.91 18.11
CA VAL A 369 7.18 9.07 16.73
C VAL A 369 7.36 7.78 15.92
N GLU A 370 8.53 7.16 15.99
CA GLU A 370 8.77 5.87 15.30
C GLU A 370 7.95 4.72 15.91
N ARG A 371 7.66 4.75 17.22
CA ARG A 371 6.75 3.78 17.85
C ARG A 371 5.32 3.92 17.34
N LEU A 372 4.81 5.15 17.20
CA LEU A 372 3.49 5.41 16.61
C LEU A 372 3.42 5.01 15.13
N LYS A 373 4.44 5.36 14.35
CA LYS A 373 4.54 4.95 12.93
C LYS A 373 4.65 3.44 12.76
N SER A 374 5.21 2.73 13.75
CA SER A 374 5.25 1.27 13.80
C SER A 374 3.93 0.62 14.26
N SER A 375 3.02 1.36 14.91
CA SER A 375 1.74 0.84 15.43
C SER A 375 0.53 1.12 14.51
N THR A 376 0.71 1.83 13.40
CA THR A 376 -0.37 2.10 12.44
C THR A 376 0.12 2.19 11.00
N ASN A 377 -0.70 1.75 10.05
CA ASN A 377 -0.45 1.90 8.61
C ASN A 377 -1.07 3.18 8.01
N ARG A 378 -1.70 4.04 8.83
CA ARG A 378 -2.37 5.26 8.34
C ARG A 378 -1.37 6.37 8.02
N GLN A 379 -1.20 6.66 6.74
CA GLN A 379 -0.31 7.72 6.23
C GLN A 379 -0.60 9.10 6.84
N GLU A 380 -1.87 9.42 7.12
CA GLU A 380 -2.27 10.67 7.79
C GLU A 380 -1.64 10.80 9.19
N ILE A 381 -1.57 9.69 9.95
CA ILE A 381 -0.99 9.67 11.29
C ILE A 381 0.54 9.77 11.21
N HIS A 382 1.15 9.17 10.18
CA HIS A 382 2.59 9.33 9.91
C HIS A 382 2.93 10.79 9.61
N GLN A 383 2.15 11.47 8.75
CA GLN A 383 2.31 12.89 8.43
C GLN A 383 2.17 13.79 9.67
N ILE A 384 1.17 13.53 10.52
CA ILE A 384 1.00 14.25 11.80
C ILE A 384 2.21 14.02 12.71
N ALA A 385 2.70 12.78 12.82
CA ALA A 385 3.82 12.43 13.69
C ALA A 385 5.15 13.06 13.23
N ASP A 386 5.42 13.06 11.92
CA ASP A 386 6.63 13.67 11.35
C ASP A 386 6.59 15.22 11.43
N TYR A 387 5.41 15.84 11.26
CA TYR A 387 5.22 17.27 11.48
C TYR A 387 5.42 17.66 12.95
N GLU A 388 4.81 16.94 13.89
CA GLU A 388 4.95 17.19 15.33
C GLU A 388 6.40 16.98 15.81
N LEU A 389 7.13 16.04 15.21
CA LEU A 389 8.56 15.84 15.46
C LEU A 389 9.42 17.02 14.99
N LEU A 390 9.06 17.63 13.85
CA LEU A 390 9.72 18.83 13.33
C LEU A 390 9.42 20.05 14.22
N GLN A 391 8.15 20.25 14.59
CA GLN A 391 7.72 21.32 15.49
C GLN A 391 8.37 21.20 16.88
N PHE A 392 8.46 19.99 17.44
CA PHE A 392 9.15 19.76 18.70
C PHE A 392 10.65 20.12 18.62
N GLN A 393 11.34 19.74 17.54
CA GLN A 393 12.74 20.10 17.33
C GLN A 393 12.94 21.62 17.17
N GLY A 394 12.03 22.33 16.50
CA GLY A 394 12.03 23.78 16.41
C GLY A 394 11.89 24.46 17.78
N LYS A 395 10.90 24.05 18.57
CA LYS A 395 10.69 24.55 19.96
C LYS A 395 11.91 24.30 20.86
N VAL A 396 12.52 23.11 20.76
CA VAL A 396 13.74 22.80 21.52
C VAL A 396 14.90 23.72 21.12
N TYR A 397 15.06 24.03 19.83
CA TYR A 397 16.09 24.95 19.37
C TYR A 397 15.87 26.37 19.92
N GLN A 398 14.67 26.93 19.71
CA GLN A 398 14.31 28.28 20.18
C GLN A 398 14.45 28.45 21.70
N TYR A 399 13.94 27.48 22.48
CA TYR A 399 14.04 27.49 23.94
C TYR A 399 15.50 27.49 24.43
N ILE A 400 16.42 26.79 23.74
CA ILE A 400 17.85 26.81 24.09
C ILE A 400 18.49 28.15 23.68
N GLU A 401 18.15 28.68 22.50
CA GLU A 401 18.67 29.96 21.99
C GLU A 401 18.29 31.13 22.93
N GLU A 402 17.05 31.20 23.39
CA GLU A 402 16.60 32.22 24.36
C GLU A 402 17.27 32.07 25.74
N VAL A 403 17.52 30.84 26.22
CA VAL A 403 18.32 30.59 27.43
C VAL A 403 19.76 31.07 27.24
N GLU A 404 20.37 30.83 26.08
CA GLU A 404 21.73 31.26 25.78
C GLU A 404 21.87 32.78 25.66
N LEU A 405 20.92 33.45 25.01
CA LEU A 405 20.85 34.91 24.92
C LEU A 405 20.69 35.55 26.31
N ASN A 406 19.83 35.00 27.17
CA ASN A 406 19.67 35.48 28.54
C ASN A 406 20.93 35.26 29.41
N ILE A 407 21.62 34.12 29.29
CA ILE A 407 22.91 33.89 29.95
C ILE A 407 23.93 34.94 29.52
N GLN A 408 24.01 35.23 28.21
CA GLN A 408 24.96 36.22 27.70
C GLN A 408 24.62 37.63 28.19
N LYS A 409 23.33 38.02 28.14
CA LYS A 409 22.86 39.34 28.58
C LYS A 409 23.19 39.64 30.05
N ILE A 410 23.00 38.67 30.97
CA ILE A 410 23.38 38.86 32.38
C ILE A 410 24.91 38.87 32.55
N ARG A 411 25.69 38.13 31.75
CA ARG A 411 27.17 38.19 31.82
C ARG A 411 27.71 39.57 31.47
N ASP A 412 27.13 40.19 30.44
CA ASP A 412 27.59 41.47 29.90
C ASP A 412 27.10 42.67 30.73
N THR A 413 25.81 42.69 31.11
CA THR A 413 25.22 43.78 31.90
C THR A 413 25.43 43.66 33.41
N ARG A 414 25.55 42.43 33.93
CA ARG A 414 25.44 42.09 35.37
C ARG A 414 24.09 42.46 35.99
N GLU A 415 23.05 42.66 35.18
CA GLU A 415 21.69 42.96 35.62
C GLU A 415 20.74 41.81 35.29
N CYS A 416 19.85 41.48 36.22
CA CYS A 416 18.76 40.53 35.97
C CYS A 416 17.49 41.20 35.44
N SER A 417 17.32 42.51 35.65
CA SER A 417 16.10 43.26 35.31
C SER A 417 15.81 43.34 33.80
N SER A 418 16.78 42.97 32.96
CA SER A 418 16.70 43.11 31.50
C SER A 418 16.56 41.78 30.74
N VAL A 419 16.46 40.63 31.40
CA VAL A 419 16.29 39.33 30.71
C VAL A 419 14.90 39.18 30.08
N PHE A 420 14.82 38.44 28.98
CA PHE A 420 13.56 38.06 28.37
C PHE A 420 12.92 36.90 29.16
N PRO A 421 11.59 36.87 29.33
CA PRO A 421 10.91 35.72 29.92
C PRO A 421 11.10 34.50 29.01
N LEU A 422 11.45 33.34 29.59
CA LEU A 422 11.60 32.10 28.81
C LEU A 422 10.24 31.62 28.27
N PRO A 423 10.21 30.96 27.10
CA PRO A 423 8.98 30.45 26.52
C PRO A 423 8.55 29.13 27.18
N ASP A 424 7.36 28.65 26.83
CA ASP A 424 6.85 27.37 27.34
C ASP A 424 7.82 26.20 27.08
N TYR A 425 7.94 25.29 28.05
CA TYR A 425 8.85 24.15 27.94
C TYR A 425 8.50 23.28 26.71
N PRO A 426 9.48 22.91 25.85
CA PRO A 426 9.21 22.22 24.60
C PRO A 426 8.40 20.92 24.79
N ALA A 427 7.25 20.87 24.12
CA ALA A 427 6.31 19.74 24.17
C ALA A 427 5.60 19.52 22.82
N PHE A 428 5.24 18.25 22.56
CA PHE A 428 4.28 17.85 21.52
C PHE A 428 2.89 18.44 21.79
N SER A 429 2.06 18.57 20.76
CA SER A 429 0.67 19.00 20.96
C SER A 429 -0.16 17.96 21.74
N ARG A 430 -1.23 18.43 22.42
CA ARG A 430 -2.23 17.53 23.03
C ARG A 430 -2.88 16.62 21.99
N ARG A 431 -3.06 17.09 20.75
CA ARG A 431 -3.57 16.29 19.63
C ARG A 431 -2.63 15.12 19.30
N PHE A 432 -1.32 15.35 19.18
CA PHE A 432 -0.36 14.28 18.99
C PHE A 432 -0.39 13.27 20.15
N LEU A 433 -0.34 13.75 21.39
CA LEU A 433 -0.37 12.88 22.57
C LEU A 433 -1.66 12.04 22.62
N LYS A 434 -2.82 12.63 22.32
CA LYS A 434 -4.12 11.91 22.25
C LYS A 434 -4.11 10.82 21.16
N ILE A 435 -3.55 11.10 19.98
CA ILE A 435 -3.39 10.10 18.90
C ILE A 435 -2.41 9.00 19.32
N TYR A 436 -1.29 9.37 19.95
CA TYR A 436 -0.26 8.45 20.43
C TYR A 436 -0.82 7.47 21.47
N TRP A 437 -1.40 7.95 22.57
CA TRP A 437 -1.95 7.09 23.63
C TRP A 437 -3.09 6.20 23.09
N ASN A 438 -4.02 6.75 22.30
CA ASN A 438 -5.10 5.97 21.67
C ASN A 438 -4.58 4.83 20.77
N SER A 439 -3.41 5.00 20.15
CA SER A 439 -2.81 4.01 19.22
C SER A 439 -1.91 2.98 19.92
N ILE A 440 -1.42 3.29 21.13
CA ILE A 440 -0.47 2.45 21.88
C ILE A 440 -1.18 1.68 23.01
N ASP A 441 -2.12 2.31 23.70
CA ASP A 441 -2.80 1.71 24.87
C ASP A 441 -3.98 0.81 24.49
N ASN A 442 -4.45 0.85 23.23
CA ASN A 442 -5.57 0.05 22.75
C ASN A 442 -5.27 -0.66 21.41
N PRO A 443 -4.38 -1.68 21.40
CA PRO A 443 -3.82 -2.28 20.18
C PRO A 443 -4.78 -3.25 19.43
N LYS A 444 -6.10 -3.02 19.49
CA LYS A 444 -7.14 -3.87 18.88
C LYS A 444 -8.32 -3.07 18.33
N LEU A 445 -8.08 -2.20 17.36
CA LEU A 445 -9.13 -1.58 16.54
C LEU A 445 -8.82 -1.67 15.03
N ASP A 446 -8.63 -2.91 14.54
CA ASP A 446 -9.01 -3.25 13.16
C ASP A 446 -10.55 -3.17 13.06
N VAL A 447 -11.09 -1.96 13.00
CA VAL A 447 -12.51 -1.69 12.80
C VAL A 447 -12.75 -1.45 11.31
N PRO A 448 -13.60 -2.27 10.64
CA PRO A 448 -13.99 -2.01 9.26
C PRO A 448 -14.60 -0.62 9.07
N GLU A 449 -14.38 -0.06 7.90
CA GLU A 449 -14.69 1.32 7.49
C GLU A 449 -16.18 1.73 7.57
N SER A 450 -17.07 0.80 7.93
CA SER A 450 -18.52 0.97 8.01
C SER A 450 -19.07 1.45 9.36
N VAL A 451 -18.25 1.57 10.42
CA VAL A 451 -18.68 2.08 11.74
C VAL A 451 -17.78 3.23 12.22
N VAL A 452 -17.70 4.28 11.40
CA VAL A 452 -17.24 5.60 11.87
C VAL A 452 -18.34 6.22 12.74
N GLY A 453 -18.38 5.83 14.01
CA GLY A 453 -19.09 6.63 15.02
C GLY A 453 -18.51 8.03 15.04
N GLU A 454 -19.37 9.07 15.10
CA GLU A 454 -18.96 10.47 14.97
C GLU A 454 -17.80 10.78 15.94
N VAL A 455 -16.59 10.97 15.40
CA VAL A 455 -15.49 11.59 16.16
C VAL A 455 -15.90 13.03 16.40
N ALA A 456 -16.49 13.28 17.56
CA ALA A 456 -16.99 14.60 17.94
C ALA A 456 -15.88 15.64 17.78
N ASP A 457 -16.19 16.76 17.11
CA ASP A 457 -15.24 17.85 16.95
C ASP A 457 -14.86 18.37 18.34
N SER A 458 -13.62 18.12 18.79
CA SER A 458 -13.14 18.69 20.05
C SER A 458 -12.72 20.14 19.90
N GLU A 459 -12.52 20.64 18.68
CA GLU A 459 -12.02 22.00 18.38
C GLU A 459 -13.05 22.77 17.55
N CYS A 460 -13.32 24.03 17.92
CA CYS A 460 -14.27 24.87 17.21
C CYS A 460 -13.66 25.39 15.89
N LEU A 461 -14.28 25.04 14.76
CA LEU A 461 -13.83 25.40 13.40
C LEU A 461 -13.76 26.91 13.07
N ILE A 462 -14.15 27.79 13.99
CA ILE A 462 -14.13 29.26 13.83
C ILE A 462 -12.96 29.90 14.59
N CYS A 463 -12.58 29.36 15.75
CA CYS A 463 -11.58 29.96 16.64
C CYS A 463 -10.45 29.00 17.04
N PHE A 464 -10.51 27.74 16.62
CA PHE A 464 -9.50 26.68 16.84
C PHE A 464 -9.20 26.34 18.32
N PHE A 465 -10.06 26.79 19.25
CA PHE A 465 -10.02 26.42 20.66
C PHE A 465 -10.88 25.19 20.95
N GLU A 466 -10.50 24.47 22.01
CA GLU A 466 -11.19 23.26 22.48
C GLU A 466 -12.61 23.59 23.00
N MET A 467 -13.57 22.70 22.71
CA MET A 467 -14.98 22.80 23.12
C MET A 467 -15.22 21.84 24.28
N ASN A 468 -15.23 22.39 25.49
CA ASN A 468 -15.49 21.62 26.71
C ASN A 468 -16.98 21.24 26.80
N SER A 469 -17.29 20.15 27.52
CA SER A 469 -18.66 19.62 27.65
C SER A 469 -19.63 20.50 28.45
N ASP A 470 -19.14 21.51 29.16
CA ASP A 470 -19.93 22.54 29.87
C ASP A 470 -20.28 23.75 28.99
N GLN A 471 -19.69 23.88 27.79
CA GLN A 471 -19.84 25.06 26.94
C GLN A 471 -21.02 24.92 25.98
N LYS A 472 -21.83 25.98 25.84
CA LYS A 472 -22.86 26.07 24.78
C LYS A 472 -22.21 25.89 23.40
N THR A 473 -22.70 24.94 22.62
CA THR A 473 -22.26 24.65 21.26
C THR A 473 -23.43 24.60 20.28
N LEU A 474 -23.19 24.99 19.04
CA LEU A 474 -24.11 24.83 17.91
C LEU A 474 -23.61 23.70 17.00
N LYS A 475 -24.47 22.69 16.78
CA LYS A 475 -24.23 21.60 15.83
C LYS A 475 -24.97 21.88 14.52
N CYS A 476 -24.27 21.83 13.39
CA CYS A 476 -24.89 21.99 12.08
C CYS A 476 -25.81 20.81 11.76
N GLU A 477 -27.06 21.08 11.36
CA GLU A 477 -28.01 20.02 11.04
C GLU A 477 -27.58 19.17 9.83
N HIS A 478 -26.90 19.78 8.85
CA HIS A 478 -26.50 19.12 7.61
C HIS A 478 -25.21 18.31 7.73
N CYS A 479 -24.10 18.96 8.13
CA CYS A 479 -22.78 18.32 8.16
C CYS A 479 -22.37 17.81 9.55
N LYS A 480 -23.25 17.95 10.55
CA LYS A 480 -23.06 17.52 11.95
C LYS A 480 -21.85 18.15 12.67
N LYS A 481 -21.14 19.09 12.04
CA LYS A 481 -20.01 19.80 12.66
C LYS A 481 -20.44 20.71 13.80
N VAL A 482 -19.62 20.75 14.85
CA VAL A 482 -19.88 21.49 16.09
C VAL A 482 -19.00 22.74 16.18
N THR A 483 -19.53 23.81 16.78
CA THR A 483 -18.81 25.08 17.05
C THR A 483 -19.30 25.68 18.38
N HIS A 484 -18.48 26.50 19.06
CA HIS A 484 -18.96 27.29 20.21
C HIS A 484 -20.13 28.19 19.79
N GLN A 485 -21.21 28.24 20.58
CA GLN A 485 -22.39 29.08 20.28
C GLN A 485 -21.99 30.53 20.01
N LYS A 486 -21.16 31.13 20.90
CA LYS A 486 -20.66 32.50 20.76
C LYS A 486 -19.88 32.77 19.47
N CYS A 487 -19.24 31.75 18.90
CA CYS A 487 -18.52 31.86 17.62
C CYS A 487 -19.50 31.72 16.45
N ALA A 488 -20.43 30.78 16.52
CA ALA A 488 -21.50 30.63 15.55
C ALA A 488 -22.36 31.90 15.44
N SER A 489 -22.82 32.48 16.56
CA SER A 489 -23.61 33.72 16.58
C SER A 489 -22.93 34.89 15.88
N LYS A 490 -21.59 35.04 16.04
CA LYS A 490 -20.82 36.06 15.33
C LYS A 490 -20.75 35.79 13.82
N TRP A 491 -20.57 34.54 13.43
CA TRP A 491 -20.45 34.11 12.03
C TRP A 491 -21.79 34.21 11.29
N LEU A 492 -22.88 33.72 11.89
CA LEU A 492 -24.20 33.62 11.25
C LEU A 492 -24.85 34.98 11.01
N LYS A 493 -24.57 35.97 11.86
CA LYS A 493 -24.97 37.37 11.65
C LYS A 493 -24.45 37.99 10.35
N ILE A 494 -23.31 37.50 9.84
CA ILE A 494 -22.71 37.96 8.58
C ILE A 494 -23.06 37.00 7.42
N HIS A 495 -22.96 35.69 7.65
CA HIS A 495 -22.93 34.71 6.57
C HIS A 495 -24.16 33.80 6.45
N ARG A 496 -25.07 33.76 7.44
CA ARG A 496 -26.32 32.95 7.47
C ARG A 496 -26.18 31.49 6.98
N SER A 497 -25.00 30.91 7.19
CA SER A 497 -24.63 29.60 6.65
C SER A 497 -23.55 28.93 7.49
N CYS A 498 -23.51 27.60 7.46
CA CYS A 498 -22.52 26.82 8.19
C CYS A 498 -21.08 27.15 7.74
N PRO A 499 -20.13 27.45 8.64
CA PRO A 499 -18.74 27.75 8.27
C PRO A 499 -18.04 26.59 7.55
N HIS A 500 -18.46 25.35 7.81
CA HIS A 500 -17.87 24.15 7.20
C HIS A 500 -18.52 23.82 5.84
N CYS A 501 -19.84 23.59 5.80
CA CYS A 501 -20.51 23.09 4.59
C CYS A 501 -21.25 24.15 3.77
N ARG A 502 -21.24 25.42 4.17
CA ARG A 502 -21.84 26.59 3.49
C ARG A 502 -23.33 26.52 3.14
N ARG A 503 -24.03 25.48 3.57
CA ARG A 503 -25.50 25.40 3.55
C ARG A 503 -26.09 26.39 4.55
N GLU A 504 -27.33 26.80 4.30
CA GLU A 504 -28.10 27.70 5.16
C GLU A 504 -28.11 27.21 6.62
N GLN A 505 -27.97 28.15 7.54
CA GLN A 505 -28.03 27.92 8.97
C GLN A 505 -28.36 29.25 9.65
N LEU A 506 -29.32 29.27 10.57
CA LEU A 506 -29.66 30.43 11.39
C LEU A 506 -29.18 30.20 12.83
N ASP A 507 -29.09 31.28 13.61
CA ASP A 507 -28.77 31.18 15.05
C ASP A 507 -30.07 30.93 15.84
N PRO A 508 -30.22 29.79 16.55
CA PRO A 508 -31.43 29.51 17.32
C PRO A 508 -31.69 30.49 18.49
N GLU A 509 -30.68 31.26 18.94
CA GLU A 509 -30.87 32.29 19.96
C GLU A 509 -31.40 33.62 19.38
N GLU A 510 -31.35 33.81 18.06
CA GLU A 510 -31.87 35.01 17.36
C GLU A 510 -33.12 34.70 16.51
N PHE A 511 -33.20 33.48 15.97
CA PHE A 511 -34.31 32.95 15.18
C PHE A 511 -34.77 31.60 15.76
N PRO A 512 -35.48 31.59 16.90
CA PRO A 512 -36.05 30.36 17.46
C PRO A 512 -37.10 29.77 16.50
N ASN A 513 -37.16 28.44 16.43
CA ASN A 513 -38.18 27.74 15.63
C ASN A 513 -39.58 28.10 16.13
N LEU A 514 -40.46 28.49 15.19
CA LEU A 514 -41.88 28.70 15.45
C LEU A 514 -42.58 27.33 15.55
N SER A 515 -42.73 26.84 16.78
CA SER A 515 -43.42 25.60 17.16
C SER A 515 -44.94 25.76 17.24
#